data_AF-A0A562QZY3-F1
#
_entry.id   AF-A0A562QZY3-F1
#
_cell.length_a   1.000
_cell.length_b   1.000
_cell.length_c   1.000
_cell.angle_alpha   90.00
_cell.angle_beta   90.00
_cell.angle_gamma   90.00
#
_symmetry.space_group_name_H-M   'P 1'
#
loop_
_entity.id
_entity.type
_entity.pdbx_description
1 polymer ?
#
loop_
_entity_poly.entity_id
_entity_poly.type
_entity_poly.pdbx_seq_one_letter_code
_entity_poly.pdbx_strand_id
1 'polypeptide(L)'
;MSARQGGAVRVGCGHYDWHFGAGDGRVAKLVIEIEAMVLLPAETSEPVMRWLAALPYPWCAGVQASAAVPDIDALQPIARFLGSRN
;
A
#
# COMPACT_ATOMS: atom_id res chain seq x y z
N MET A 1 -7.81 -0.40 0.03
CA MET A 1 -9.14 -0.80 -0.52
C MET A 1 -10.22 -0.57 0.53
N SER A 2 -11.40 -0.04 0.18
CA SER A 2 -12.56 0.00 1.10
C SER A 2 -13.46 -1.22 0.89
N ALA A 3 -14.07 -1.72 1.96
CA ALA A 3 -15.06 -2.79 1.87
C ALA A 3 -16.35 -2.27 1.22
N ARG A 4 -16.95 -3.08 0.32
CA ARG A 4 -18.23 -2.74 -0.33
C ARG A 4 -19.41 -2.70 0.66
N GLN A 5 -19.30 -3.37 1.81
CA GLN A 5 -20.26 -3.31 2.91
C GLN A 5 -19.54 -3.00 4.23
N GLY A 6 -20.11 -2.10 5.03
CA GLY A 6 -19.61 -1.74 6.37
C GLY A 6 -18.51 -0.68 6.41
N GLY A 7 -18.07 -0.12 5.28
CA GLY A 7 -17.18 1.05 5.21
C GLY A 7 -15.75 0.85 5.72
N ALA A 8 -15.43 -0.31 6.31
CA ALA A 8 -14.11 -0.61 6.84
C ALA A 8 -13.04 -0.53 5.74
N VAL A 9 -11.90 0.06 6.08
CA VAL A 9 -10.77 0.27 5.15
C VAL A 9 -9.70 -0.77 5.43
N ARG A 10 -9.21 -1.38 4.36
CA ARG A 10 -8.04 -2.26 4.39
C ARG A 10 -6.85 -1.53 3.78
N VAL A 11 -5.78 -1.44 4.56
CA VAL A 11 -4.49 -0.91 4.11
C VAL A 11 -3.49 -2.05 4.19
N GLY A 12 -2.75 -2.28 3.11
CA GLY A 12 -1.72 -3.32 3.08
C GLY A 12 -0.51 -2.87 2.30
N CYS A 13 0.61 -3.51 2.57
CA CYS A 13 1.89 -3.30 1.91
C CYS A 13 2.56 -4.64 1.63
N GLY A 14 3.51 -4.65 0.69
CA GLY A 14 4.23 -5.84 0.27
C GLY A 14 4.91 -5.64 -1.08
N HIS A 15 5.29 -6.75 -1.72
CA HIS A 15 6.08 -6.75 -2.95
C HIS A 15 5.31 -7.36 -4.10
N TYR A 16 5.39 -6.70 -5.25
CA TYR A 16 4.85 -7.18 -6.51
C TYR A 16 6.01 -7.52 -7.43
N ASP A 17 6.31 -8.81 -7.56
CA ASP A 17 7.39 -9.29 -8.41
C ASP A 17 6.85 -9.67 -9.78
N TRP A 18 7.21 -8.84 -10.77
CA TRP A 18 6.83 -9.04 -12.16
C TRP A 18 7.92 -9.84 -12.87
N HIS A 19 7.56 -11.00 -13.42
CA HIS A 19 8.44 -11.80 -14.26
C HIS A 19 8.02 -11.66 -15.71
N PHE A 20 8.97 -11.38 -16.58
CA PHE A 20 8.74 -11.16 -18.02
C PHE A 20 9.21 -12.37 -18.83
N GLY A 21 8.46 -12.71 -19.88
CA GLY A 21 8.84 -13.76 -20.82
C GLY A 21 10.00 -13.32 -21.73
N ALA A 22 10.74 -14.30 -22.26
CA ALA A 22 11.77 -14.01 -23.26
C ALA A 22 11.13 -13.65 -24.60
N GLY A 23 11.46 -12.47 -25.13
CA GLY A 23 11.28 -12.14 -26.56
C GLY A 23 10.26 -11.06 -26.91
N ASP A 24 9.32 -10.70 -26.04
CA ASP A 24 8.28 -9.70 -26.37
C ASP A 24 7.97 -8.66 -25.27
N GLY A 25 8.69 -8.72 -24.15
CA GLY A 25 8.51 -7.77 -23.04
C GLY A 25 7.17 -7.92 -22.30
N ARG A 26 6.44 -9.02 -22.49
CA ARG A 26 5.19 -9.28 -21.78
C ARG A 26 5.45 -9.89 -20.42
N VAL A 27 4.59 -9.51 -19.46
CA VAL A 27 4.53 -10.16 -18.15
C VAL A 27 4.07 -11.61 -18.34
N ALA A 28 4.88 -12.55 -17.87
CA ALA A 28 4.56 -13.97 -17.85
C ALA A 28 4.00 -14.42 -16.49
N LYS A 29 4.40 -13.75 -15.40
CA LYS A 29 3.95 -14.04 -14.03
C LYS A 29 4.01 -12.79 -13.16
N LEU A 30 3.04 -12.67 -12.26
CA LEU A 30 3.07 -11.72 -11.14
C LEU A 30 3.00 -12.53 -9.84
N VAL A 31 3.98 -12.32 -8.95
CA VAL A 31 3.92 -12.81 -7.56
C VAL A 31 3.59 -11.62 -6.67
N ILE A 32 2.58 -11.78 -5.82
CA ILE A 32 2.17 -10.76 -4.86
C ILE A 32 2.44 -11.32 -3.46
N GLU A 33 3.40 -10.72 -2.77
CA GLU A 33 3.62 -10.95 -1.35
C GLU A 33 2.93 -9.83 -0.57
N ILE A 34 2.13 -10.21 0.43
CA ILE A 34 1.51 -9.27 1.36
C ILE A 34 2.28 -9.37 2.67
N GLU A 35 3.04 -8.32 2.98
CA GLU A 35 3.81 -8.23 4.23
C GLU A 35 2.86 -7.96 5.41
N ALA A 36 2.00 -6.96 5.25
CA ALA A 36 1.04 -6.57 6.28
C ALA A 36 -0.28 -6.17 5.64
N MET A 37 -1.37 -6.48 6.35
CA MET A 37 -2.73 -6.07 6.01
C MET A 37 -3.46 -5.70 7.29
N VAL A 38 -3.93 -4.47 7.37
CA VAL A 38 -4.64 -3.96 8.54
C VAL A 38 -6.07 -3.59 8.17
N LEU A 39 -7.00 -3.95 9.06
CA LEU A 39 -8.40 -3.61 8.94
C LEU A 39 -8.69 -2.45 9.89
N LEU A 40 -9.15 -1.34 9.32
CA LEU A 40 -9.44 -0.12 10.06
C LEU A 40 -10.95 0.15 10.09
N PRO A 41 -11.45 0.80 11.16
CA PRO A 41 -12.82 1.29 11.23
C PRO A 41 -13.16 2.25 10.07
N ALA A 42 -14.43 2.35 9.71
CA ALA A 42 -14.87 3.14 8.56
C ALA A 42 -14.54 4.64 8.69
N GLU A 43 -14.47 5.14 9.92
CA GLU A 43 -14.17 6.52 10.29
C GLU A 43 -12.74 6.92 9.91
N THR A 44 -11.84 5.94 9.77
CA THR A 44 -10.46 6.17 9.33
C THR A 44 -10.32 6.28 7.81
N SER A 45 -11.42 6.11 7.05
CA SER A 45 -11.37 6.11 5.59
C SER A 45 -10.90 7.43 5.00
N GLU A 46 -11.44 8.54 5.47
CA GLU A 46 -11.10 9.88 4.99
C GLU A 46 -9.60 10.22 5.17
N PRO A 47 -8.99 10.10 6.37
CA PRO A 47 -7.58 10.40 6.54
C PRO A 47 -6.68 9.48 5.72
N VAL A 48 -7.02 8.19 5.58
CA VAL A 48 -6.26 7.25 4.74
C VAL A 48 -6.34 7.65 3.26
N MET A 49 -7.53 7.96 2.75
CA MET A 49 -7.69 8.35 1.35
C MET A 49 -7.02 9.69 1.05
N ARG A 50 -7.08 10.65 1.98
CA ARG A 50 -6.41 11.94 1.85
C ARG A 50 -4.89 11.78 1.78
N TRP A 51 -4.33 10.92 2.62
CA TRP A 51 -2.90 10.58 2.57
C TRP A 51 -2.50 9.98 1.21
N LEU A 52 -3.23 8.96 0.74
CA LEU A 52 -2.93 8.31 -0.54
C LEU A 52 -3.07 9.26 -1.74
N ALA A 53 -4.06 10.15 -1.73
CA ALA A 53 -4.30 11.12 -2.81
C ALA A 53 -3.21 12.22 -2.89
N ALA A 54 -2.47 12.46 -1.80
CA ALA A 54 -1.39 13.44 -1.76
C ALA A 54 -0.05 12.89 -2.26
N LEU A 55 0.06 11.57 -2.47
CA LEU A 55 1.30 10.93 -2.93
C LEU A 55 1.48 11.09 -4.44
N PRO A 56 2.73 11.15 -4.94
CA PRO A 56 3.00 11.11 -6.37
C PRO A 56 2.42 9.86 -7.03
N TYR A 57 1.90 10.04 -8.25
CA TYR A 57 1.29 8.99 -9.05
C TYR A 57 2.03 8.84 -10.39
N PRO A 58 2.19 7.61 -10.94
CA PRO A 58 1.76 6.32 -10.39
C PRO A 58 2.70 5.73 -9.35
N TRP A 59 3.89 6.31 -9.18
CA TRP A 59 4.94 5.81 -8.30
C TRP A 59 5.31 6.86 -7.26
N CYS A 60 5.52 6.41 -6.03
CA CYS A 60 6.08 7.22 -4.96
C CYS A 60 7.20 6.44 -4.26
N ALA A 61 8.18 7.14 -3.68
CA ALA A 61 9.21 6.50 -2.89
C ALA A 61 8.63 6.07 -1.53
N GLY A 62 9.01 4.87 -1.06
CA GLY A 62 8.54 4.34 0.23
C GLY A 62 8.77 5.30 1.39
N VAL A 63 9.96 5.92 1.46
CA VAL A 63 10.29 6.92 2.50
C VAL A 63 9.37 8.15 2.47
N GLN A 64 8.94 8.59 1.29
CA GLN A 64 8.02 9.72 1.15
C GLN A 64 6.61 9.32 1.61
N ALA A 65 6.16 8.13 1.23
CA ALA A 65 4.88 7.59 1.69
C ALA A 65 4.87 7.41 3.21
N SER A 66 5.95 6.86 3.78
CA SER A 66 6.13 6.63 5.23
C SER A 66 6.09 7.93 6.04
N ALA A 67 6.67 9.01 5.54
CA ALA A 67 6.74 10.29 6.26
C ALA A 67 5.37 10.97 6.43
N ALA A 68 4.41 10.65 5.57
CA ALA A 68 3.08 11.24 5.57
C ALA A 68 1.98 10.29 6.08
N VAL A 69 2.35 9.11 6.61
CA VAL A 69 1.39 8.14 7.15
C VAL A 69 0.54 8.81 8.24
N PRO A 70 -0.80 8.69 8.20
CA PRO A 70 -1.67 9.21 9.25
C PRO A 70 -1.29 8.65 10.62
N ASP A 71 -1.41 9.48 11.66
CA ASP A 71 -1.17 9.09 13.04
C ASP A 71 -2.29 8.17 13.55
N ILE A 72 -2.24 6.92 13.11
CA ILE A 72 -3.15 5.83 13.42
C ILE A 72 -2.28 4.64 13.80
N ASP A 73 -2.34 4.19 15.05
CA ASP A 73 -1.48 3.12 15.58
C ASP A 73 -1.49 1.85 14.72
N ALA A 74 -2.65 1.50 14.20
CA ALA A 74 -2.81 0.33 13.34
C ALA A 74 -2.02 0.44 12.01
N LEU A 75 -1.58 1.62 11.58
CA LEU A 75 -0.76 1.81 10.38
C LEU A 75 0.75 1.66 10.65
N GLN A 76 1.20 1.50 11.90
CA GLN A 76 2.62 1.37 12.23
C GLN A 76 3.35 0.25 11.45
N PRO A 77 2.77 -0.95 11.22
CA PRO A 77 3.42 -1.96 10.39
C PRO A 77 3.64 -1.49 8.94
N ILE A 78 2.68 -0.73 8.39
CA ILE A 78 2.76 -0.17 7.03
C ILE A 78 3.86 0.88 6.96
N ALA A 79 3.91 1.80 7.93
CA ALA A 79 4.94 2.84 8.00
C ALA A 79 6.35 2.22 8.08
N ARG A 80 6.53 1.19 8.91
CA ARG A 80 7.82 0.50 9.05
C ARG A 80 8.28 -0.12 7.73
N PHE A 81 7.40 -0.83 7.03
CA PHE A 81 7.71 -1.44 5.74
C PHE A 81 8.07 -0.40 4.67
N LEU A 82 7.33 0.71 4.61
CA LEU A 82 7.62 1.79 3.66
C LEU A 82 8.93 2.52 3.97
N GLY A 83 9.30 2.63 5.25
CA GLY A 83 10.52 3.27 5.72
C GLY A 83 11.78 2.40 5.65
N SER A 84 11.64 1.07 5.55
CA SER A 84 12.79 0.19 5.30
C SER A 84 13.32 0.41 3.88
N ARG A 85 14.64 0.62 3.77
CA ARG A 85 15.33 0.57 2.48
C ARG A 85 15.25 -0.87 1.96
N ASN A 86 14.66 -1.06 0.78
CA ASN A 86 15.01 -2.19 -0.10
C ASN A 86 16.41 -1.97 -0.67
#